data_AF-A0A2K3KRB8-F1
#
_entry.id   AF-A0A2K3KRB8-F1
#
_cell.length_a   1.000
_cell.length_b   1.000
_cell.length_c   1.000
_cell.angle_alpha   90.00
_cell.angle_beta   90.00
_cell.angle_gamma   90.00
#
_symmetry.space_group_name_H-M   'P 1'
#
loop_
_entity.id
_entity.type
_entity.pdbx_description
1 polymer ?
#
loop_
_entity_poly.entity_id
_entity_poly.type
_entity_poly.pdbx_seq_one_letter_code
_entity_poly.pdbx_strand_id
1 'polypeptide(L)' 'IDKLWSLVPEDVKEKAAKSKSTAPVLDVTQHGFFKVLGKGVLPTNQPLVVKAKLISKIAEKKIKEAGGAVIL' A
#
# COMPACT_ATOMS: atom_id res chain seq x y z
N ILE A 1 0.14 7.85 -3.05
CA ILE A 1 0.24 6.90 -1.91
C ILE A 1 -0.83 7.16 -0.86
N ASP A 2 -1.18 8.42 -0.59
CA ASP A 2 -2.27 8.82 0.32
C ASP A 2 -3.57 7.99 0.20
N LYS A 3 -4.05 7.80 -1.04
CA LYS A 3 -5.31 7.10 -1.32
C LYS A 3 -5.22 5.57 -1.30
N LEU A 4 -4.04 4.98 -1.09
CA LEU A 4 -3.89 3.52 -1.17
C LEU A 4 -4.73 2.81 -0.11
N TRP A 5 -4.75 3.33 1.11
CA TRP A 5 -5.58 2.79 2.19
C TRP A 5 -7.08 2.92 1.90
N SER A 6 -7.51 3.92 1.14
CA SER A 6 -8.92 4.05 0.74
C SER A 6 -9.34 2.95 -0.24
N LEU A 7 -8.41 2.40 -1.03
CA LEU A 7 -8.69 1.32 -1.99
C LEU A 7 -8.76 -0.06 -1.34
N VAL A 8 -8.26 -0.22 -0.11
CA VAL A 8 -8.33 -1.50 0.60
C VAL A 8 -9.77 -1.73 1.10
N PRO A 9 -10.39 -2.88 0.80
CA PRO A 9 -11.70 -3.26 1.35
C PRO A 9 -11.72 -3.25 2.89
N GLU A 10 -12.86 -2.92 3.50
CA GLU A 10 -13.00 -2.79 4.96
C GLU A 10 -12.75 -4.10 5.71
N ASP A 11 -13.20 -5.21 5.15
CA ASP A 11 -12.96 -6.57 5.65
C ASP A 11 -11.46 -6.92 5.71
N VAL A 12 -10.67 -6.42 4.77
CA VAL A 12 -9.21 -6.60 4.73
C VAL A 12 -8.52 -5.65 5.72
N LYS A 13 -9.01 -4.41 5.86
CA LYS A 13 -8.52 -3.44 6.85
C LYS A 13 -8.71 -3.95 8.27
N GLU A 14 -9.86 -4.54 8.57
CA GLU A 14 -10.14 -5.10 9.89
C GLU A 14 -9.22 -6.28 10.21
N LYS A 15 -8.98 -7.16 9.24
CA LYS A 15 -8.04 -8.28 9.40
C LYS A 15 -6.60 -7.79 9.64
N ALA A 16 -6.17 -6.77 8.91
CA ALA A 16 -4.87 -6.14 9.11
C ALA A 16 -4.76 -5.45 10.48
N ALA A 17 -5.84 -4.82 10.97
CA ALA A 17 -5.88 -4.22 12.30
C ALA A 17 -5.83 -5.27 13.43
N LYS A 18 -6.46 -6.43 13.22
CA LYS A 18 -6.49 -7.56 14.17
C LYS A 18 -5.18 -8.37 14.16
N SER A 19 -4.48 -8.43 13.03
CA SER A 19 -3.25 -9.21 12.85
C SER A 19 -2.06 -8.33 12.49
N LYS A 20 -1.32 -7.85 13.51
CA LYS A 20 -0.09 -7.03 13.35
C LYS A 20 1.01 -7.69 12.49
N SER A 21 0.93 -8.99 12.25
CA SER A 21 1.94 -9.75 11.51
C SER A 21 1.63 -9.91 10.01
N THR A 22 0.43 -9.57 9.55
CA THR A 22 0.01 -9.82 8.16
C THR A 22 -0.36 -8.50 7.48
N ALA A 23 0.53 -8.03 6.60
CA ALA A 23 0.27 -6.85 5.79
C ALA A 23 -0.69 -7.22 4.63
N PRO A 24 -1.73 -6.42 4.38
CA PRO A 24 -2.62 -6.64 3.25
C PRO A 24 -1.89 -6.39 1.92
N VAL A 25 -2.25 -7.18 0.92
CA VAL A 25 -1.74 -7.04 -0.45
C VAL A 25 -2.79 -6.27 -1.26
N LEU A 26 -2.40 -5.13 -1.83
CA LEU A 26 -3.24 -4.31 -2.69
C LEU A 26 -2.69 -4.34 -4.12
N ASP A 27 -3.45 -4.94 -5.02
CA ASP A 27 -3.20 -4.85 -6.47
C ASP A 27 -3.91 -3.61 -7.04
N VAL A 28 -3.14 -2.57 -7.33
CA VAL A 28 -3.70 -1.32 -7.85
C VAL A 28 -4.07 -1.43 -9.33
N THR A 29 -3.57 -2.45 -10.04
CA THR A 29 -3.89 -2.67 -11.46
C THR A 29 -5.33 -3.13 -11.64
N GLN A 30 -5.87 -3.88 -10.67
CA GLN A 30 -7.29 -4.26 -10.61
C GLN A 30 -8.21 -3.04 -10.46
N HIS A 31 -7.69 -1.97 -9.88
CA HIS A 31 -8.40 -0.71 -9.68
C HIS A 31 -8.17 0.29 -10.84
N GLY A 32 -7.53 -0.15 -11.93
CA GLY A 32 -7.25 0.68 -13.10
C GLY A 32 -6.05 1.62 -12.96
N PHE A 33 -5.24 1.48 -11.90
CA PHE A 33 -4.03 2.28 -11.72
C PHE A 33 -2.78 1.51 -12.18
N PHE A 34 -1.95 2.17 -13.00
CA PHE A 34 -0.71 1.58 -13.49
C PHE A 34 0.54 2.12 -12.80
N LYS A 35 0.48 3.36 -12.29
CA LYS A 35 1.62 4.07 -11.71
C LYS A 35 1.30 4.60 -10.31
N VAL A 36 2.11 4.23 -9.33
CA VAL A 36 2.02 4.74 -7.95
C VAL A 36 3.01 5.89 -7.76
N LEU A 37 2.50 7.03 -7.29
CA LEU A 37 3.27 8.24 -7.02
C LEU A 37 3.35 8.53 -5.51
N GLY A 38 4.44 9.19 -5.12
CA GLY A 38 4.83 9.48 -3.73
C GLY A 38 4.13 10.66 -3.05
N LYS A 39 2.98 11.12 -3.59
CA LYS A 39 2.19 12.22 -3.00
C LYS A 39 1.45 11.75 -1.75
N GLY A 40 1.60 12.52 -0.66
CA GLY A 40 1.01 12.28 0.66
C GLY A 40 1.91 11.48 1.60
N VAL A 41 1.33 11.04 2.71
CA VAL A 41 2.00 10.29 3.78
C VAL A 41 1.26 8.97 3.97
N LEU A 42 2.00 7.88 4.17
CA LEU A 42 1.41 6.59 4.53
C LEU A 42 1.38 6.48 6.07
N PRO A 43 0.31 5.92 6.67
CA PRO A 43 0.30 5.65 8.11
C PRO A 43 1.42 4.67 8.48
N THR A 44 2.30 5.05 9.41
CA THR A 44 3.49 4.26 9.80
C THR A 44 3.15 2.97 10.57
N ASN A 45 1.97 2.91 11.19
CA ASN A 45 1.53 1.75 11.98
C ASN A 45 0.78 0.69 11.16
N GLN A 46 0.61 0.90 9.86
CA GLN A 46 -0.16 0.02 9.01
C GLN A 46 0.65 -0.35 7.75
N PRO A 47 1.41 -1.46 7.80
CA PRO A 47 2.20 -1.91 6.65
C PRO A 47 1.26 -2.34 5.51
N LEU A 48 1.65 -2.04 4.28
CA LEU A 48 0.89 -2.37 3.07
C LEU A 48 1.81 -2.93 2.00
N VAL A 49 1.45 -4.06 1.41
CA VAL A 49 2.13 -4.60 0.23
C VAL A 49 1.41 -4.10 -1.02
N VAL A 50 2.11 -3.37 -1.88
CA VAL A 50 1.50 -2.75 -3.07
C VAL A 50 2.04 -3.44 -4.32
N LYS A 51 1.13 -3.97 -5.14
CA LYS A 51 1.47 -4.52 -6.46
C LYS A 51 1.08 -3.53 -7.55
N ALA A 52 2.05 -3.05 -8.33
CA ALA A 52 1.80 -2.10 -9.43
C ALA A 52 2.85 -2.21 -10.53
N LYS A 53 2.48 -1.90 -11.78
CA LYS A 53 3.40 -1.96 -12.93
C LYS A 53 4.54 -0.92 -12.85
N LEU A 54 4.23 0.28 -12.35
CA LEU A 54 5.19 1.37 -12.24
C LEU A 54 5.11 2.01 -10.85
N ILE A 55 6.26 2.23 -10.22
CA ILE A 55 6.37 2.91 -8.93
C ILE A 55 7.42 4.02 -9.05
N SER A 56 7.15 5.19 -8.46
CA SER A 56 8.18 6.21 -8.30
C SER A 56 9.11 5.88 -7.14
N LYS A 57 10.40 6.23 -7.24
CA LYS A 57 11.39 6.02 -6.16
C LYS A 57 10.94 6.58 -4.81
N ILE A 58 10.27 7.74 -4.84
CA ILE A 58 9.73 8.39 -3.63
C ILE A 58 8.59 7.56 -3.01
N ALA A 59 7.71 6.98 -3.84
CA ALA A 59 6.64 6.12 -3.35
C ALA A 59 7.19 4.84 -2.72
N GLU A 60 8.16 4.21 -3.40
CA GLU A 60 8.81 3.00 -2.91
C GLU A 60 9.49 3.23 -1.55
N LYS A 61 10.27 4.31 -1.44
CA LYS A 61 10.94 4.69 -0.19
C LYS A 61 9.93 4.84 0.95
N LYS A 62 8.84 5.58 0.72
CA LYS A 62 7.80 5.80 1.75
C LYS A 62 7.05 4.52 2.13
N ILE A 63 6.79 3.63 1.18
CA ILE A 63 6.13 2.34 1.45
C ILE A 63 7.05 1.46 2.31
N LYS A 64 8.35 1.40 1.98
CA LYS A 64 9.35 0.67 2.78
C LYS A 64 9.53 1.25 4.18
N GLU A 65 9.55 2.58 4.31
CA GLU A 65 9.61 3.28 5.60
C GLU A 65 8.40 2.98 6.49
N ALA A 66 7.22 2.77 5.89
CA ALA A 66 6.01 2.35 6.61
C ALA A 66 5.96 0.83 6.92
N GLY A 67 7.05 0.09 6.69
CA GLY A 67 7.12 -1.36 6.90
C GLY A 67 6.40 -2.19 5.83
N GLY A 68 6.03 -1.57 4.71
CA GLY A 68 5.40 -2.22 3.57
C GLY A 68 6.42 -2.74 2.55
N ALA A 69 5.89 -3.37 1.50
CA ALA A 69 6.70 -3.86 0.38
C ALA A 69 6.04 -3.50 -0.95
N VAL A 70 6.84 -3.53 -2.02
CA VAL A 70 6.38 -3.24 -3.37
C VAL A 70 6.67 -4.45 -4.25
N ILE A 71 5.66 -4.87 -5.02
CA ILE A 71 5.75 -5.93 -6.03
C ILE A 71 5.52 -5.29 -7.39
N LEU A 72 6.44 -5.51 -8.32
CA LEU A 72 6.36 -5.01 -9.70
C LEU A 72 5.60 -6.00 -10.60
#